data_AF-A0A0P7ZX67-F1
#
_entry.id   AF-A0A0P7ZX67-F1
#
_cell.length_a   1.000
_cell.length_b   1.000
_cell.length_c   1.000
_cell.angle_alpha   90.00
_cell.angle_beta   90.00
_cell.angle_gamma   90.00
#
_symmetry.space_group_name_H-M   'P 1'
#
loop_
_entity.id
_entity.type
_entity.pdbx_description
1 polymer ?
#
loop_
_entity_poly.entity_id
_entity_poly.type
_entity_poly.pdbx_seq_one_letter_code
_entity_poly.pdbx_strand_id
1 'polypeptide(L)'
;MWRVVFLVSLFLLSACADMSRLKPEPGAPPPPSHIPATRASAADAALAPFEDAALLPPETARLPYAEGRAYAVLVLLPSPGIVDLSTPEQARRGLWRFLNPLAVQRAGTALGHLMVGWRCANGQAGLVSKTGAAGGRGYRLLRQGWGLGALLASYDDGRLVPLADLPEAQRRAMRLGRARIVAMEISEQGCQRMRGALADYLAGPVAAQDRYSMVPTPARPLGDGCAGFALCLADRGGATRTLTPWLTRRVVLRDSFMGLGETPEPGITMLRTTARAPMPMTRLLLGDWSSGAEVGSVRMLDLELVQRALEEAEARAGYTRPQRLNMDDPTNTAAQAAIARWLDGWRRVTPVRMGEWRGGVRAVVLHRR
;
A
#
# COMPACT_ATOMS: atom_id res chain seq x y z
N MET A 1 30.36 14.51 -17.64
CA MET A 1 29.53 14.65 -16.41
C MET A 1 28.57 13.48 -16.15
N TRP A 2 27.89 12.91 -17.15
CA TRP A 2 26.89 11.83 -16.94
C TRP A 2 27.43 10.49 -16.41
N ARG A 3 28.69 10.12 -16.72
CA ARG A 3 29.33 8.90 -16.19
C ARG A 3 29.63 8.97 -14.69
N VAL A 4 29.88 10.16 -14.14
CA VAL A 4 30.17 10.35 -12.70
C VAL A 4 28.89 10.26 -11.86
N VAL A 5 27.75 10.74 -12.38
CA VAL A 5 26.44 10.62 -11.72
C VAL A 5 25.95 9.17 -11.66
N PHE A 6 26.23 8.38 -12.70
CA PHE A 6 25.86 6.96 -12.76
C PHE A 6 26.68 6.10 -11.79
N LEU A 7 27.98 6.37 -11.65
CA LEU A 7 28.87 5.67 -10.71
C LEU A 7 28.56 6.02 -9.24
N VAL A 8 28.22 7.28 -8.94
CA VAL A 8 27.82 7.70 -7.58
C VAL A 8 26.46 7.10 -7.19
N SER A 9 25.54 6.94 -8.15
CA SER A 9 24.25 6.29 -7.92
C SER A 9 24.39 4.78 -7.69
N LEU A 10 25.32 4.10 -8.37
CA LEU A 10 25.63 2.68 -8.12
C LEU A 10 26.30 2.45 -6.75
N PHE A 11 27.19 3.35 -6.30
CA PHE A 11 27.80 3.27 -4.98
C PHE A 11 26.79 3.52 -3.85
N LEU A 12 25.84 4.45 -4.03
CA LEU A 12 24.74 4.68 -3.08
C LEU A 12 23.74 3.51 -3.05
N LEU A 13 23.52 2.82 -4.17
CA LEU A 13 22.67 1.62 -4.25
C LEU A 13 23.25 0.42 -3.47
N SER A 14 24.57 0.27 -3.39
CA SER A 14 25.21 -0.73 -2.52
C SER A 14 25.14 -0.37 -1.04
N ALA A 15 25.18 0.92 -0.68
CA ALA A 15 25.05 1.37 0.71
C ALA A 15 23.60 1.25 1.22
N CYS A 16 22.59 1.36 0.35
CA CYS A 16 21.18 1.23 0.74
C CYS A 16 20.68 -0.22 0.82
N ALA A 17 21.39 -1.19 0.23
CA ALA A 17 21.14 -2.62 0.46
C ALA A 17 21.43 -3.04 1.92
N ASP A 18 22.14 -2.18 2.67
CA ASP A 18 22.55 -2.42 4.06
C ASP A 18 21.62 -1.79 5.11
N MET A 19 20.46 -1.22 4.71
CA MET A 19 19.42 -0.84 5.68
C MET A 19 18.68 -2.04 6.29
N SER A 20 18.93 -3.25 5.78
CA SER A 20 18.47 -4.52 6.35
C SER A 20 19.39 -5.08 7.45
N ARG A 21 20.51 -4.42 7.79
CA ARG A 21 21.46 -4.84 8.84
C ARG A 21 21.41 -4.02 10.13
N LEU A 22 20.22 -3.60 10.56
CA LEU A 22 20.01 -3.37 11.99
C LEU A 22 19.73 -4.73 12.62
N LYS A 23 20.81 -5.38 13.08
CA LYS A 23 20.75 -6.55 13.97
C LYS A 23 19.86 -6.14 15.15
N PRO A 24 18.79 -6.87 15.51
CA PRO A 24 18.11 -6.62 16.76
C PRO A 24 19.14 -6.85 17.88
N GLU A 25 19.40 -5.83 18.69
CA GLU A 25 20.03 -6.07 19.98
C GLU A 25 19.18 -7.12 20.73
N PRO A 26 19.79 -8.04 21.48
CA PRO A 26 19.05 -8.93 22.35
C PRO A 26 18.32 -8.09 23.40
N GLY A 27 17.06 -7.76 23.12
CA GLY A 27 16.21 -6.96 23.97
C GLY A 27 15.91 -7.66 25.28
N ALA A 28 15.93 -6.89 26.36
CA ALA A 28 15.50 -7.27 27.69
C ALA A 28 14.13 -7.97 27.68
N PRO A 29 13.85 -8.87 28.63
CA PRO A 29 12.58 -9.57 28.72
C PRO A 29 11.41 -8.57 28.76
N PRO A 30 10.29 -8.85 28.06
CA PRO A 30 9.14 -7.96 28.05
C PRO A 30 8.60 -7.79 29.48
N PRO A 31 8.15 -6.58 29.87
CA PRO A 31 7.47 -6.39 31.14
C PRO A 31 6.20 -7.25 31.20
N PRO A 32 5.82 -7.75 32.39
CA PRO A 32 4.65 -8.60 32.54
C PRO A 32 3.39 -7.89 32.05
N SER A 33 2.74 -8.51 31.06
CA SER A 33 1.49 -8.06 30.48
C SER A 33 0.36 -8.22 31.52
N HIS A 34 -0.09 -7.12 32.10
CA HIS A 34 -1.32 -7.10 32.90
C HIS A 34 -2.52 -7.15 31.96
N ILE A 35 -2.98 -8.35 31.62
CA ILE A 35 -4.26 -8.57 30.95
C ILE A 35 -5.35 -8.73 32.03
N PRO A 36 -6.37 -7.85 32.10
CA PRO A 36 -7.54 -8.11 32.93
C PRO A 36 -8.31 -9.31 32.36
N ALA A 37 -8.60 -10.29 33.22
CA ALA A 37 -9.34 -11.49 32.85
C ALA A 37 -10.82 -11.19 32.57
N THR A 38 -11.14 -10.80 31.34
CA THR A 38 -12.39 -11.17 30.69
C THR A 38 -12.03 -12.13 29.57
N ARG A 39 -12.81 -13.21 29.38
CA ARG A 39 -12.52 -14.25 28.37
C ARG A 39 -12.59 -13.65 26.96
N ALA A 40 -11.47 -13.06 26.52
CA ALA A 40 -11.27 -12.61 25.17
C ALA A 40 -11.55 -13.79 24.22
N SER A 41 -12.35 -13.56 23.18
CA SER A 41 -12.57 -14.60 22.18
C SER A 41 -11.25 -14.98 21.51
N ALA A 42 -11.18 -16.15 20.85
CA ALA A 42 -9.99 -16.51 20.07
C ALA A 42 -9.64 -15.44 19.02
N ALA A 43 -10.65 -14.75 18.47
CA ALA A 43 -10.48 -13.62 17.58
C ALA A 43 -9.81 -12.43 18.28
N ASP A 44 -10.26 -12.05 19.48
CA ASP A 44 -9.66 -10.95 20.25
C ASP A 44 -8.19 -11.24 20.60
N ALA A 45 -7.88 -12.50 20.96
CA ALA A 45 -6.51 -12.92 21.22
C ALA A 45 -5.62 -12.82 19.96
N ALA A 46 -6.13 -13.24 18.80
CA ALA A 46 -5.41 -13.13 17.52
C ALA A 46 -5.21 -11.67 17.07
N LEU A 47 -6.16 -10.79 17.41
CA LEU A 47 -6.14 -9.38 17.03
C LEU A 47 -5.36 -8.48 17.98
N ALA A 48 -5.04 -8.94 19.19
CA ALA A 48 -4.34 -8.15 20.21
C ALA A 48 -3.08 -7.42 19.70
N PRO A 49 -2.19 -8.02 18.87
CA PRO A 49 -1.01 -7.32 18.33
C PRO A 49 -1.34 -6.12 17.42
N PHE A 50 -2.58 -6.03 16.93
CA PHE A 50 -3.07 -5.00 16.02
C PHE A 50 -4.02 -4.01 16.70
N GLU A 51 -4.46 -4.28 17.93
CA GLU A 51 -5.48 -3.50 18.67
C GLU A 51 -4.97 -2.89 19.98
N ASP A 52 -3.66 -2.91 20.21
CA ASP A 52 -3.06 -2.25 21.37
C ASP A 52 -3.19 -0.72 21.27
N ALA A 53 -4.09 -0.17 22.06
CA ALA A 53 -4.38 1.26 22.11
C ALA A 53 -3.16 2.12 22.48
N ALA A 54 -2.21 1.58 23.26
CA ALA A 54 -0.99 2.30 23.64
C ALA A 54 0.00 2.43 22.47
N LEU A 55 -0.10 1.53 21.48
CA LEU A 55 0.81 1.48 20.33
C LEU A 55 0.22 2.10 19.05
N LEU A 56 -1.08 2.42 19.06
CA LEU A 56 -1.74 3.10 17.94
C LEU A 56 -1.09 4.44 17.64
N PRO A 57 -0.80 4.75 16.35
CA PRO A 57 -0.32 6.07 15.97
C PRO A 57 -1.29 7.16 16.44
N PRO A 58 -0.82 8.24 17.11
CA PRO A 58 -1.67 9.33 17.55
C PRO A 58 -2.49 9.95 16.41
N GLU A 59 -1.96 9.94 15.19
CA GLU A 59 -2.58 10.44 13.97
C GLU A 59 -3.84 9.67 13.57
N THR A 60 -3.97 8.42 13.99
CA THR A 60 -5.16 7.60 13.78
C THR A 60 -6.01 7.50 15.05
N ALA A 61 -5.38 7.51 16.23
CA ALA A 61 -6.09 7.39 17.51
C ALA A 61 -6.88 8.64 17.89
N ARG A 62 -6.36 9.83 17.55
CA ARG A 62 -6.92 11.15 17.95
C ARG A 62 -7.85 11.76 16.91
N LEU A 63 -8.25 11.01 15.89
CA LEU A 63 -9.27 11.48 14.95
C LEU A 63 -10.58 11.72 15.71
N PRO A 64 -11.36 12.75 15.35
CA PRO A 64 -12.60 13.12 16.03
C PRO A 64 -13.73 12.15 15.66
N TYR A 65 -13.60 10.89 16.09
CA TYR A 65 -14.64 9.89 15.93
C TYR A 65 -15.87 10.30 16.72
N ALA A 66 -17.03 10.36 16.06
CA ALA A 66 -18.29 10.56 16.79
C ALA A 66 -18.55 9.38 17.74
N GLU A 67 -18.99 9.70 18.96
CA GLU A 67 -19.27 8.71 20.00
C GLU A 67 -20.30 7.67 19.54
N GLY A 68 -20.08 6.40 19.91
CA GLY A 68 -20.94 5.28 19.53
C GLY A 68 -20.97 4.96 18.04
N ARG A 69 -20.08 5.54 17.23
CA ARG A 69 -19.95 5.25 15.79
C ARG A 69 -18.71 4.45 15.48
N ALA A 70 -18.78 3.71 14.38
CA ALA A 70 -17.68 2.90 13.89
C ALA A 70 -17.07 3.50 12.62
N TYR A 71 -15.77 3.27 12.41
CA TYR A 71 -15.01 3.81 11.29
C TYR A 71 -14.03 2.77 10.73
N ALA A 72 -13.89 2.73 9.41
CA ALA A 72 -12.71 2.18 8.75
C ALA A 72 -11.72 3.32 8.52
N VAL A 73 -10.43 3.06 8.66
CA VAL A 73 -9.37 4.04 8.44
C VAL A 73 -8.44 3.54 7.35
N LEU A 74 -8.18 4.36 6.34
CA LEU A 74 -7.13 4.11 5.37
C LEU A 74 -5.97 5.09 5.61
N VAL A 75 -4.76 4.54 5.68
CA VAL A 75 -3.52 5.32 5.80
C VAL A 75 -2.66 5.02 4.59
N LEU A 76 -2.59 5.96 3.66
CA LEU A 76 -1.75 5.86 2.48
C LEU A 76 -0.47 6.67 2.68
N LEU A 77 0.66 5.99 2.62
CA LEU A 77 1.96 6.59 2.39
C LEU A 77 2.19 6.61 0.87
N PRO A 78 2.20 7.78 0.23
CA PRO A 78 2.34 7.86 -1.22
C PRO A 78 3.73 7.40 -1.64
N SER A 79 3.82 6.85 -2.85
CA SER A 79 5.10 6.60 -3.52
C SER A 79 5.85 7.92 -3.76
N PRO A 80 7.20 7.90 -3.76
CA PRO A 80 8.02 9.08 -3.98
C PRO A 80 7.80 9.73 -5.35
N GLY A 81 7.44 8.92 -6.36
CA GLY A 81 7.08 9.39 -7.68
C GLY A 81 5.78 8.75 -8.15
N ILE A 82 5.07 9.45 -9.03
CA ILE A 82 3.83 8.97 -9.63
C ILE A 82 4.11 7.70 -10.43
N VAL A 83 3.44 6.59 -10.07
CA VAL A 83 3.45 5.35 -10.86
C VAL A 83 2.12 5.23 -11.59
N ASP A 84 1.97 6.04 -12.64
CA ASP A 84 0.74 6.09 -13.43
C ASP A 84 0.72 4.95 -14.47
N LEU A 85 -0.26 4.06 -14.33
CA LEU A 85 -0.45 2.89 -15.18
C LEU A 85 -1.39 3.14 -16.37
N SER A 86 -1.80 4.39 -16.64
CA SER A 86 -2.66 4.77 -17.77
C SER A 86 -2.04 4.47 -19.12
N THR A 87 -0.72 4.68 -19.25
CA THR A 87 0.03 4.45 -20.48
C THR A 87 1.40 3.83 -20.19
N PRO A 88 1.97 3.04 -21.11
CA PRO A 88 3.28 2.42 -20.90
C PRO A 88 4.39 3.45 -20.61
N GLU A 89 4.37 4.58 -21.32
CA GLU A 89 5.36 5.65 -21.15
C GLU A 89 5.26 6.35 -19.78
N GLN A 90 4.04 6.55 -19.27
CA GLN A 90 3.85 7.09 -17.92
C GLN A 90 4.33 6.11 -16.84
N ALA A 91 4.05 4.82 -17.01
CA ALA A 91 4.51 3.77 -16.11
C ALA A 91 6.05 3.68 -16.08
N ARG A 92 6.71 3.80 -17.25
CA ARG A 92 8.17 3.84 -17.38
C ARG A 92 8.79 5.01 -16.60
N ARG A 93 8.23 6.21 -16.76
CA ARG A 93 8.67 7.39 -15.99
C ARG A 93 8.49 7.22 -14.49
N GLY A 94 7.40 6.57 -14.08
CA GLY A 94 7.17 6.18 -12.69
C GLY A 94 8.24 5.25 -12.14
N LEU A 95 8.59 4.20 -12.91
CA LEU A 95 9.66 3.26 -12.55
C LEU A 95 11.00 3.97 -12.33
N TRP A 96 11.35 4.94 -13.18
CA TRP A 96 12.60 5.69 -13.03
C TRP A 96 12.66 6.45 -11.70
N ARG A 97 11.54 7.06 -11.28
CA ARG A 97 11.44 7.74 -9.98
C ARG A 97 11.45 6.76 -8.81
N PHE A 98 10.84 5.59 -8.98
CA PHE A 98 10.85 4.51 -8.01
C PHE A 98 12.28 4.05 -7.68
N LEU A 99 13.15 3.94 -8.69
CA LEU A 99 14.54 3.52 -8.52
C LEU A 99 15.46 4.62 -7.98
N ASN A 100 14.94 5.82 -7.68
CA ASN A 100 15.72 6.92 -7.13
C ASN A 100 15.82 6.82 -5.59
N PRO A 101 16.99 6.48 -5.01
CA PRO A 101 17.13 6.23 -3.57
C PRO A 101 16.85 7.47 -2.71
N LEU A 102 17.21 8.66 -3.18
CA LEU A 102 16.94 9.91 -2.46
C LEU A 102 15.44 10.19 -2.36
N ALA A 103 14.69 9.84 -3.42
CA ALA A 103 13.25 9.99 -3.44
C ALA A 103 12.60 9.00 -2.45
N VAL A 104 13.02 7.73 -2.47
CA VAL A 104 12.58 6.68 -1.54
C VAL A 104 12.82 7.06 -0.08
N GLN A 105 14.04 7.51 0.25
CA GLN A 105 14.39 7.93 1.61
C GLN A 105 13.49 9.06 2.12
N ARG A 106 13.19 10.05 1.27
CA ARG A 106 12.30 11.17 1.61
C ARG A 106 10.84 10.73 1.76
N ALA A 107 10.35 9.83 0.92
CA ALA A 107 8.98 9.31 1.02
C ALA A 107 8.79 8.38 2.22
N GLY A 108 9.84 7.72 2.70
CA GLY A 108 9.76 6.70 3.75
C GLY A 108 9.20 5.37 3.27
N THR A 109 8.96 5.24 1.96
CA THR A 109 8.53 4.03 1.26
C THR A 109 9.02 4.08 -0.18
N ALA A 110 9.21 2.92 -0.80
CA ALA A 110 9.65 2.82 -2.19
C ALA A 110 8.45 2.78 -3.16
N LEU A 111 7.48 1.89 -2.96
CA LEU A 111 6.34 1.66 -3.88
C LEU A 111 5.04 2.39 -3.47
N GLY A 112 5.09 3.20 -2.41
CA GLY A 112 3.88 3.56 -1.68
C GLY A 112 3.47 2.43 -0.73
N HIS A 113 2.60 2.73 0.23
CA HIS A 113 2.16 1.76 1.22
C HIS A 113 0.78 2.12 1.74
N LEU A 114 -0.13 1.16 1.79
CA LEU A 114 -1.48 1.37 2.31
C LEU A 114 -1.70 0.47 3.52
N MET A 115 -2.11 1.09 4.62
CA MET A 115 -2.53 0.42 5.85
C MET A 115 -4.04 0.57 6.00
N VAL A 116 -4.63 -0.34 6.76
CA VAL A 116 -6.05 -0.33 7.09
C VAL A 116 -6.22 -0.43 8.60
N GLY A 117 -7.07 0.42 9.14
CA GLY A 117 -7.44 0.42 10.55
C GLY A 117 -8.94 0.46 10.74
N TRP A 118 -9.35 0.36 11.99
CA TRP A 118 -10.74 0.47 12.40
C TRP A 118 -10.85 1.14 13.75
N ARG A 119 -12.02 1.70 14.03
CA ARG A 119 -12.48 2.13 15.34
C ARG A 119 -13.93 1.68 15.47
N CYS A 120 -14.22 0.71 16.31
CA CYS A 120 -15.59 0.24 16.55
C CYS A 120 -16.30 1.16 17.56
N ALA A 121 -17.63 1.08 17.60
CA ALA A 121 -18.49 1.90 18.46
C ALA A 121 -18.17 1.73 19.95
N ASN A 122 -17.66 0.56 20.34
CA ASN A 122 -17.39 0.19 21.74
C ASN A 122 -16.08 0.73 22.32
N GLY A 123 -15.17 1.34 21.54
CA GLY A 123 -13.83 1.67 22.06
C GLY A 123 -12.68 1.05 21.25
N GLN A 124 -12.93 -0.13 20.70
CA GLN A 124 -11.89 -0.95 20.11
C GLN A 124 -11.36 -0.34 18.83
N ALA A 125 -10.04 -0.28 18.71
CA ALA A 125 -9.41 0.25 17.51
C ALA A 125 -8.16 -0.55 17.19
N GLY A 126 -7.85 -0.61 15.91
CA GLY A 126 -6.65 -1.28 15.44
C GLY A 126 -6.14 -0.70 14.14
N LEU A 127 -4.89 -1.04 13.83
CA LEU A 127 -4.24 -0.72 12.57
C LEU A 127 -3.36 -1.90 12.18
N VAL A 128 -3.48 -2.30 10.92
CA VAL A 128 -2.67 -3.37 10.35
C VAL A 128 -2.17 -2.95 8.98
N SER A 129 -0.99 -3.43 8.65
CA SER A 129 -0.48 -3.38 7.30
C SER A 129 0.06 -4.73 6.88
N LYS A 130 0.24 -4.92 5.57
CA LYS A 130 0.89 -6.10 5.00
C LYS A 130 2.16 -5.68 4.27
N THR A 131 3.26 -6.38 4.49
CA THR A 131 4.55 -6.17 3.82
C THR A 131 5.05 -7.47 3.21
N GLY A 132 6.07 -7.40 2.36
CA GLY A 132 6.69 -8.54 1.68
C GLY A 132 7.78 -8.08 0.72
N ALA A 133 8.31 -9.00 -0.09
CA ALA A 133 9.47 -8.79 -0.95
C ALA A 133 10.71 -8.26 -0.18
N ALA A 134 10.95 -8.84 1.00
CA ALA A 134 12.01 -8.47 1.92
C ALA A 134 13.41 -8.62 1.29
N GLY A 135 14.45 -8.01 1.85
CA GLY A 135 15.83 -8.24 1.41
C GLY A 135 16.13 -7.90 -0.06
N GLY A 136 15.31 -7.07 -0.72
CA GLY A 136 15.56 -6.62 -2.10
C GLY A 136 15.35 -7.67 -3.19
N ARG A 137 14.55 -8.71 -2.93
CA ARG A 137 14.25 -9.80 -3.89
C ARG A 137 13.77 -9.27 -5.25
N GLY A 138 12.86 -8.30 -5.25
CA GLY A 138 12.38 -7.66 -6.48
C GLY A 138 13.48 -6.94 -7.27
N TYR A 139 14.44 -6.30 -6.59
CA TYR A 139 15.58 -5.66 -7.27
C TYR A 139 16.55 -6.67 -7.88
N ARG A 140 16.74 -7.83 -7.24
CA ARG A 140 17.51 -8.94 -7.83
C ARG A 140 16.85 -9.46 -9.10
N LEU A 141 15.54 -9.69 -9.09
CA LEU A 141 14.79 -10.09 -10.28
C LEU A 141 14.92 -9.06 -11.41
N LEU A 142 14.81 -7.76 -11.10
CA LEU A 142 15.03 -6.69 -12.08
C LEU A 142 16.43 -6.79 -12.72
N ARG A 143 17.47 -7.03 -11.92
CA ARG A 143 18.85 -7.19 -12.39
C ARG A 143 19.09 -8.46 -13.19
N GLN A 144 18.36 -9.53 -12.91
CA GLN A 144 18.40 -10.81 -13.64
C GLN A 144 17.67 -10.75 -14.99
N GLY A 145 17.10 -9.60 -15.35
CA GLY A 145 16.45 -9.42 -16.65
C GLY A 145 14.99 -9.84 -16.68
N TRP A 146 14.31 -9.93 -15.54
CA TRP A 146 12.86 -10.18 -15.51
C TRP A 146 12.01 -8.96 -15.95
N GLY A 147 12.61 -7.78 -16.10
CA GLY A 147 11.91 -6.56 -16.45
C GLY A 147 10.83 -6.21 -15.42
N LEU A 148 9.68 -5.70 -15.86
CA LEU A 148 8.54 -5.46 -14.98
C LEU A 148 7.98 -6.73 -14.32
N GLY A 149 8.31 -7.93 -14.83
CA GLY A 149 7.96 -9.20 -14.18
C GLY A 149 8.40 -9.27 -12.72
N ALA A 150 9.49 -8.57 -12.37
CA ALA A 150 9.95 -8.44 -10.99
C ALA A 150 8.93 -7.75 -10.06
N LEU A 151 8.21 -6.72 -10.52
CA LEU A 151 7.17 -6.05 -9.72
C LEU A 151 5.84 -6.82 -9.71
N LEU A 152 5.66 -7.72 -10.67
CA LEU A 152 4.48 -8.58 -10.85
C LEU A 152 4.66 -9.97 -10.27
N ALA A 153 5.80 -10.24 -9.63
CA ALA A 153 6.05 -11.50 -8.95
C ALA A 153 5.16 -11.62 -7.71
N SER A 154 4.86 -12.87 -7.36
CA SER A 154 4.35 -13.22 -6.03
C SER A 154 5.52 -13.72 -5.19
N TYR A 155 5.58 -13.29 -3.94
CA TYR A 155 6.58 -13.67 -2.96
C TYR A 155 5.91 -14.46 -1.83
N ASP A 156 6.66 -15.34 -1.19
CA ASP A 156 6.26 -16.15 -0.03
C ASP A 156 6.80 -15.60 1.30
N ASP A 157 7.14 -14.32 1.35
CA ASP A 157 7.65 -13.61 2.53
C ASP A 157 6.71 -12.49 3.00
N GLY A 158 5.45 -12.59 2.59
CA GLY A 158 4.37 -11.73 3.02
C GLY A 158 4.12 -11.86 4.51
N ARG A 159 3.93 -10.75 5.20
CA ARG A 159 3.53 -10.78 6.62
C ARG A 159 2.68 -9.59 6.99
N LEU A 160 1.81 -9.79 7.95
CA LEU A 160 1.14 -8.68 8.61
C LEU A 160 2.12 -8.00 9.56
N VAL A 161 2.01 -6.68 9.65
CA VAL A 161 2.84 -5.84 10.50
C VAL A 161 2.01 -5.47 11.72
N PRO A 162 2.31 -6.03 12.91
CA PRO A 162 1.63 -5.64 14.15
C PRO A 162 2.00 -4.20 14.53
N LEU A 163 1.23 -3.62 15.45
CA LEU A 163 1.43 -2.23 15.87
C LEU A 163 2.82 -1.99 16.42
N ALA A 164 3.38 -2.93 17.19
CA ALA A 164 4.73 -2.82 17.75
C ALA A 164 5.81 -2.69 16.66
N ASP A 165 5.61 -3.39 15.53
CA ASP A 165 6.61 -3.53 14.47
C ASP A 165 6.44 -2.53 13.31
N LEU A 166 5.52 -1.57 13.43
CA LEU A 166 5.35 -0.53 12.42
C LEU A 166 6.69 0.19 12.19
N PRO A 167 7.25 0.15 10.95
CA PRO A 167 8.56 0.72 10.68
C PRO A 167 8.63 2.20 11.04
N GLU A 168 9.73 2.62 11.67
CA GLU A 168 9.90 4.01 12.12
C GLU A 168 9.80 5.03 10.96
N ALA A 169 10.22 4.65 9.75
CA ALA A 169 10.03 5.48 8.55
C ALA A 169 8.55 5.76 8.26
N GLN A 170 7.66 4.78 8.46
CA GLN A 170 6.21 4.92 8.28
C GLN A 170 5.60 5.77 9.39
N ARG A 171 5.97 5.52 10.65
CA ARG A 171 5.55 6.36 11.80
C ARG A 171 5.96 7.81 11.62
N ARG A 172 7.21 8.06 11.24
CA ARG A 172 7.71 9.39 10.93
C ARG A 172 6.94 10.03 9.78
N ALA A 173 6.64 9.30 8.71
CA ALA A 173 5.87 9.86 7.59
C ALA A 173 4.43 10.24 7.99
N MET A 174 3.79 9.50 8.89
CA MET A 174 2.51 9.88 9.49
C MET A 174 2.64 11.16 10.32
N ARG A 175 3.57 11.21 11.29
CA ARG A 175 3.84 12.40 12.14
C ARG A 175 4.14 13.66 11.34
N LEU A 176 4.86 13.52 10.23
CA LEU A 176 5.25 14.63 9.34
C LEU A 176 4.17 15.01 8.31
N GLY A 177 2.94 14.48 8.44
CA GLY A 177 1.83 14.81 7.53
C GLY A 177 2.03 14.37 6.07
N ARG A 178 2.95 13.44 5.83
CA ARG A 178 3.22 12.88 4.50
C ARG A 178 2.23 11.78 4.13
N ALA A 179 1.63 11.13 5.12
CA ALA A 179 0.52 10.21 4.91
C ALA A 179 -0.77 10.95 4.48
N ARG A 180 -1.63 10.24 3.77
CA ARG A 180 -3.06 10.57 3.62
C ARG A 180 -3.83 9.68 4.59
N ILE A 181 -4.60 10.29 5.48
CA ILE A 181 -5.38 9.55 6.49
C ILE A 181 -6.85 9.90 6.27
N VAL A 182 -7.65 8.90 5.92
CA VAL A 182 -9.09 9.05 5.72
C VAL A 182 -9.82 8.02 6.58
N ALA A 183 -10.59 8.51 7.55
CA ALA A 183 -11.54 7.72 8.31
C ALA A 183 -12.92 7.81 7.68
N MET A 184 -13.62 6.68 7.60
CA MET A 184 -14.89 6.53 6.90
C MET A 184 -15.89 5.87 7.84
N GLU A 185 -17.00 6.54 8.14
CA GLU A 185 -18.06 5.98 8.99
C GLU A 185 -18.63 4.70 8.37
N ILE A 186 -18.58 3.61 9.15
CA ILE A 186 -19.18 2.33 8.80
C ILE A 186 -20.18 1.94 9.88
N SER A 187 -20.98 0.90 9.62
CA SER A 187 -21.79 0.33 10.69
C SER A 187 -20.91 -0.43 11.68
N GLU A 188 -21.38 -0.57 12.92
CA GLU A 188 -20.70 -1.42 13.92
C GLU A 188 -20.53 -2.86 13.40
N GLN A 189 -21.57 -3.40 12.78
CA GLN A 189 -21.49 -4.70 12.09
C GLN A 189 -20.39 -4.72 11.00
N GLY A 190 -20.18 -3.60 10.31
CA GLY A 190 -19.06 -3.45 9.37
C GLY A 190 -17.71 -3.53 10.06
N CYS A 191 -17.54 -2.87 11.21
CA CYS A 191 -16.33 -2.94 12.01
C CYS A 191 -16.04 -4.38 12.45
N GLN A 192 -17.06 -5.07 12.99
CA GLN A 192 -16.91 -6.46 13.41
C GLN A 192 -16.64 -7.41 12.24
N ARG A 193 -17.18 -7.15 11.04
CA ARG A 193 -16.81 -7.92 9.82
C ARG A 193 -15.36 -7.70 9.41
N MET A 194 -14.81 -6.49 9.56
CA MET A 194 -13.38 -6.25 9.30
C MET A 194 -12.53 -7.04 10.29
N ARG A 195 -12.82 -6.92 11.59
CA ARG A 195 -12.13 -7.65 12.65
C ARG A 195 -12.19 -9.17 12.43
N GLY A 196 -13.39 -9.70 12.20
CA GLY A 196 -13.60 -11.12 11.89
C GLY A 196 -12.83 -11.58 10.65
N ALA A 197 -12.87 -10.81 9.55
CA ALA A 197 -12.11 -11.16 8.34
C ALA A 197 -10.60 -11.17 8.55
N LEU A 198 -10.06 -10.31 9.43
CA LEU A 198 -8.64 -10.34 9.81
C LEU A 198 -8.33 -11.54 10.72
N ALA A 199 -9.18 -11.85 11.69
CA ALA A 199 -9.02 -13.03 12.53
C ALA A 199 -9.06 -14.33 11.68
N ASP A 200 -9.99 -14.44 10.73
CA ASP A 200 -10.08 -15.56 9.79
C ASP A 200 -8.83 -15.65 8.90
N TYR A 201 -8.28 -14.51 8.48
CA TYR A 201 -7.02 -14.48 7.73
C TYR A 201 -5.86 -15.05 8.56
N LEU A 202 -5.77 -14.66 9.82
CA LEU A 202 -4.73 -15.11 10.77
C LEU A 202 -4.89 -16.58 11.17
N ALA A 203 -6.13 -17.08 11.23
CA ALA A 203 -6.43 -18.48 11.49
C ALA A 203 -6.27 -19.38 10.25
N GLY A 204 -6.17 -18.78 9.06
CA GLY A 204 -5.98 -19.50 7.80
C GLY A 204 -4.58 -20.10 7.62
N PRO A 205 -4.36 -20.87 6.55
CA PRO A 205 -3.06 -21.51 6.29
C PRO A 205 -1.93 -20.48 6.20
N VAL A 206 -0.81 -20.76 6.88
CA VAL A 206 0.37 -19.88 6.90
C VAL A 206 0.85 -19.53 5.49
N ALA A 207 0.86 -20.48 4.55
CA ALA A 207 1.22 -20.22 3.15
C ALA A 207 0.35 -19.16 2.44
N ALA A 208 -0.91 -18.99 2.86
CA ALA A 208 -1.77 -17.92 2.34
C ALA A 208 -1.44 -16.56 2.97
N GLN A 209 -0.98 -16.56 4.23
CA GLN A 209 -0.51 -15.37 4.93
C GLN A 209 0.85 -14.91 4.39
N ASP A 210 1.71 -15.87 4.06
CA ASP A 210 3.04 -15.66 3.50
C ASP A 210 3.02 -15.14 2.07
N ARG A 211 1.88 -15.22 1.38
CA ARG A 211 1.79 -14.69 0.03
C ARG A 211 1.79 -13.16 0.04
N TYR A 212 2.67 -12.54 -0.74
CA TYR A 212 2.65 -11.12 -1.09
C TYR A 212 2.65 -10.96 -2.60
N SER A 213 1.59 -10.37 -3.17
CA SER A 213 1.45 -10.27 -4.62
C SER A 213 0.61 -9.08 -5.05
N MET A 214 1.08 -8.33 -6.05
CA MET A 214 0.29 -7.28 -6.71
C MET A 214 -0.64 -7.84 -7.80
N VAL A 215 -0.52 -9.13 -8.13
CA VAL A 215 -1.28 -9.79 -9.18
C VAL A 215 -2.55 -10.41 -8.59
N PRO A 216 -3.74 -10.04 -9.08
CA PRO A 216 -5.00 -10.65 -8.70
C PRO A 216 -5.07 -12.15 -8.93
N THR A 217 -5.83 -12.81 -8.07
CA THR A 217 -6.30 -14.19 -8.25
C THR A 217 -7.81 -14.24 -7.97
N PRO A 218 -8.51 -15.33 -8.34
CA PRO A 218 -9.93 -15.47 -7.99
C PRO A 218 -10.20 -15.33 -6.49
N ALA A 219 -9.32 -15.84 -5.63
CA ALA A 219 -9.43 -15.72 -4.17
C ALA A 219 -9.03 -14.33 -3.64
N ARG A 220 -8.22 -13.58 -4.39
CA ARG A 220 -7.66 -12.26 -4.02
C ARG A 220 -7.74 -11.31 -5.21
N PRO A 221 -8.92 -10.74 -5.52
CA PRO A 221 -9.16 -10.02 -6.77
C PRO A 221 -8.38 -8.70 -6.92
N LEU A 222 -7.73 -8.22 -5.86
CA LEU A 222 -6.84 -7.06 -5.87
C LEU A 222 -5.36 -7.43 -5.66
N GLY A 223 -5.04 -8.72 -5.66
CA GLY A 223 -3.80 -9.26 -5.12
C GLY A 223 -3.83 -9.33 -3.59
N ASP A 224 -2.69 -9.69 -3.00
CA ASP A 224 -2.48 -9.74 -1.54
C ASP A 224 -1.26 -8.90 -1.14
N GLY A 225 -0.93 -7.86 -1.90
CA GLY A 225 0.02 -6.81 -1.49
C GLY A 225 -0.62 -5.85 -0.48
N CYS A 226 0.16 -4.89 0.05
CA CYS A 226 -0.33 -3.93 1.07
C CYS A 226 -1.68 -3.29 0.70
N ALA A 227 -1.78 -2.75 -0.52
CA ALA A 227 -2.97 -2.05 -0.96
C ALA A 227 -4.16 -2.96 -1.28
N GLY A 228 -3.92 -4.12 -1.91
CA GLY A 228 -4.97 -5.11 -2.17
C GLY A 228 -5.58 -5.65 -0.86
N PHE A 229 -4.72 -5.97 0.11
CA PHE A 229 -5.13 -6.40 1.45
C PHE A 229 -5.94 -5.31 2.18
N ALA A 230 -5.41 -4.09 2.25
CA ALA A 230 -6.06 -2.99 2.95
C ALA A 230 -7.44 -2.63 2.37
N LEU A 231 -7.56 -2.58 1.04
CA LEU A 231 -8.83 -2.32 0.35
C LEU A 231 -9.82 -3.47 0.51
N CYS A 232 -9.35 -4.72 0.46
CA CYS A 232 -10.19 -5.88 0.72
C CYS A 232 -10.80 -5.81 2.13
N LEU A 233 -9.99 -5.50 3.15
CA LEU A 233 -10.48 -5.39 4.52
C LEU A 233 -11.46 -4.21 4.67
N ALA A 234 -11.12 -3.03 4.15
CA ALA A 234 -12.00 -1.86 4.18
C ALA A 234 -13.34 -2.12 3.46
N ASP A 235 -13.34 -2.91 2.39
CA ASP A 235 -14.54 -3.32 1.67
C ASP A 235 -15.44 -4.26 2.51
N ARG A 236 -14.87 -5.15 3.33
CA ARG A 236 -15.64 -5.98 4.29
C ARG A 236 -16.43 -5.12 5.27
N GLY A 237 -15.87 -3.98 5.67
CA GLY A 237 -16.54 -2.96 6.47
C GLY A 237 -17.59 -2.14 5.70
N GLY A 238 -17.54 -2.17 4.37
CA GLY A 238 -18.40 -1.40 3.47
C GLY A 238 -17.89 0.01 3.20
N ALA A 239 -16.62 0.30 3.46
CA ALA A 239 -16.04 1.63 3.28
C ALA A 239 -15.76 1.96 1.80
N THR A 240 -15.37 0.96 1.00
CA THR A 240 -14.89 1.13 -0.39
C THR A 240 -15.69 0.36 -1.45
N ARG A 241 -16.85 -0.22 -1.08
CA ARG A 241 -17.56 -1.23 -1.88
C ARG A 241 -17.83 -0.87 -3.33
N THR A 242 -18.33 0.33 -3.58
CA THR A 242 -18.64 0.78 -4.95
C THR A 242 -17.41 1.26 -5.70
N LEU A 243 -16.28 1.49 -5.01
CA LEU A 243 -15.08 2.08 -5.56
C LEU A 243 -14.08 1.02 -6.04
N THR A 244 -13.87 -0.04 -5.26
CA THR A 244 -12.82 -1.05 -5.47
C THR A 244 -12.70 -1.59 -6.91
N PRO A 245 -13.79 -1.97 -7.61
CA PRO A 245 -13.69 -2.49 -8.98
C PRO A 245 -13.07 -1.50 -9.98
N TRP A 246 -13.18 -0.19 -9.69
CA TRP A 246 -12.74 0.91 -10.54
C TRP A 246 -11.33 1.39 -10.23
N LEU A 247 -10.69 0.86 -9.18
CA LEU A 247 -9.30 1.16 -8.81
C LEU A 247 -8.31 0.26 -9.53
N THR A 248 -8.77 -0.54 -10.50
CA THR A 248 -7.94 -1.50 -11.21
C THR A 248 -7.84 -1.15 -12.69
N ARG A 249 -6.69 -1.43 -13.30
CA ARG A 249 -6.44 -1.27 -14.74
C ARG A 249 -6.05 -2.57 -15.38
N ARG A 250 -6.43 -2.74 -16.64
CA ARG A 250 -5.79 -3.75 -17.50
C ARG A 250 -4.48 -3.18 -18.02
N VAL A 251 -3.39 -3.86 -17.73
CA VAL A 251 -2.05 -3.56 -18.26
C VAL A 251 -1.73 -4.61 -19.32
N VAL A 252 -1.55 -4.15 -20.56
CA VAL A 252 -1.03 -4.98 -21.65
C VAL A 252 0.47 -5.11 -21.45
N LEU A 253 0.98 -6.32 -21.35
CA LEU A 253 2.38 -6.62 -21.11
C LEU A 253 3.09 -6.81 -22.45
N ARG A 254 4.24 -6.16 -22.64
CA ARG A 254 5.01 -6.23 -23.88
C ARG A 254 6.45 -6.67 -23.64
N ASP A 255 7.05 -7.33 -24.62
CA ASP A 255 8.47 -7.74 -24.59
C ASP A 255 9.46 -6.56 -24.61
N SER A 256 8.97 -5.32 -24.74
CA SER A 256 9.73 -4.08 -24.60
C SER A 256 10.03 -3.72 -23.15
N PHE A 257 9.31 -4.29 -22.18
CA PHE A 257 9.54 -4.08 -20.74
C PHE A 257 9.37 -5.34 -19.88
N MET A 258 8.83 -6.42 -20.42
CA MET A 258 8.85 -7.74 -19.80
C MET A 258 10.08 -8.52 -20.26
N GLY A 259 10.62 -9.36 -19.39
CA GLY A 259 11.71 -10.27 -19.74
C GLY A 259 11.56 -11.64 -19.12
N LEU A 260 12.35 -12.57 -19.65
CA LEU A 260 12.57 -13.90 -19.11
C LEU A 260 13.98 -13.92 -18.52
N GLY A 261 14.07 -13.69 -17.21
CA GLY A 261 15.34 -13.71 -16.51
C GLY A 261 15.80 -15.13 -16.15
N GLU A 262 16.86 -15.20 -15.35
CA GLU A 262 17.33 -16.44 -14.72
C GLU A 262 16.28 -17.05 -13.78
N THR A 263 16.39 -18.35 -13.49
CA THR A 263 15.52 -19.04 -12.53
C THR A 263 15.37 -18.22 -11.23
N PRO A 264 14.14 -17.88 -10.82
CA PRO A 264 13.94 -17.10 -9.61
C PRO A 264 14.36 -17.95 -8.40
N GLU A 265 14.87 -17.27 -7.36
CA GLU A 265 15.16 -17.92 -6.08
C GLU A 265 13.90 -18.56 -5.46
N PRO A 266 14.04 -19.60 -4.62
CA PRO A 266 12.91 -20.28 -3.99
C PRO A 266 11.94 -19.31 -3.32
N GLY A 267 10.64 -19.54 -3.48
CA GLY A 267 9.61 -18.70 -2.88
C GLY A 267 9.12 -17.52 -3.73
N ILE A 268 9.71 -17.32 -4.91
CA ILE A 268 9.19 -16.40 -5.92
C ILE A 268 8.41 -17.17 -6.98
N THR A 269 7.18 -16.74 -7.22
CA THR A 269 6.37 -17.18 -8.36
C THR A 269 6.25 -16.03 -9.35
N MET A 270 6.83 -16.21 -10.53
CA MET A 270 6.76 -15.21 -11.60
C MET A 270 5.37 -15.21 -12.27
N LEU A 271 4.95 -14.04 -12.73
CA LEU A 271 3.80 -13.92 -13.61
C LEU A 271 4.07 -14.68 -14.91
N ARG A 272 3.13 -15.55 -15.31
CA ARG A 272 3.21 -16.28 -16.58
C ARG A 272 3.07 -15.31 -17.75
N THR A 273 4.05 -15.28 -18.65
CA THR A 273 4.06 -14.51 -19.90
C THR A 273 4.72 -15.31 -21.02
N THR A 274 4.62 -14.83 -22.27
CA THR A 274 5.31 -15.42 -23.42
C THR A 274 6.64 -14.74 -23.76
N ALA A 275 7.17 -13.87 -22.88
CA ALA A 275 8.49 -13.27 -23.04
C ALA A 275 9.58 -14.37 -23.12
N ARG A 276 10.54 -14.21 -24.03
CA ARG A 276 11.55 -15.25 -24.33
C ARG A 276 12.99 -14.85 -24.05
N ALA A 277 13.24 -13.56 -23.82
CA ALA A 277 14.59 -13.03 -23.66
C ALA A 277 14.68 -12.20 -22.37
N PRO A 278 15.87 -12.15 -21.72
CA PRO A 278 16.12 -11.23 -20.63
C PRO A 278 15.90 -9.78 -21.06
N MET A 279 15.36 -8.96 -20.16
CA MET A 279 15.14 -7.52 -20.34
C MET A 279 16.30 -6.72 -19.72
N PRO A 280 17.19 -6.11 -20.52
CA PRO A 280 18.28 -5.30 -19.99
C PRO A 280 17.74 -4.09 -19.22
N MET A 281 18.35 -3.75 -18.08
CA MET A 281 17.96 -2.59 -17.27
C MET A 281 17.96 -1.29 -18.07
N THR A 282 18.93 -1.10 -18.97
CA THR A 282 19.00 0.09 -19.84
C THR A 282 17.79 0.19 -20.76
N ARG A 283 17.37 -0.92 -21.37
CA ARG A 283 16.17 -0.98 -22.21
C ARG A 283 14.90 -0.80 -21.38
N LEU A 284 14.83 -1.39 -20.19
CA LEU A 284 13.71 -1.19 -19.27
C LEU A 284 13.54 0.29 -18.89
N LEU A 285 14.62 1.01 -18.66
CA LEU A 285 14.55 2.41 -18.21
C LEU A 285 14.41 3.42 -19.35
N LEU A 286 15.01 3.15 -20.51
CA LEU A 286 15.14 4.13 -21.59
C LEU A 286 14.39 3.74 -22.87
N GLY A 287 13.98 2.49 -23.01
CA GLY A 287 13.29 1.99 -24.20
C GLY A 287 11.83 2.41 -24.26
N ASP A 288 11.25 2.36 -25.46
CA ASP A 288 9.83 2.62 -25.69
C ASP A 288 8.99 1.42 -25.24
N TRP A 289 8.26 1.59 -24.13
CA TRP A 289 7.35 0.58 -23.59
C TRP A 289 6.06 0.41 -24.39
N SER A 290 5.78 1.30 -25.34
CA SER A 290 4.62 1.20 -26.23
C SER A 290 4.89 0.25 -27.40
N SER A 291 6.16 -0.02 -27.69
CA SER A 291 6.60 -0.91 -28.76
C SER A 291 6.61 -2.38 -28.34
N GLY A 292 6.87 -3.28 -29.31
CA GLY A 292 7.10 -4.70 -29.04
C GLY A 292 5.83 -5.56 -29.07
N ALA A 293 6.04 -6.88 -29.07
CA ALA A 293 4.95 -7.85 -29.11
C ALA A 293 4.24 -7.92 -27.76
N GLU A 294 2.91 -8.10 -27.78
CA GLU A 294 2.16 -8.43 -26.56
C GLU A 294 2.58 -9.83 -26.07
N VAL A 295 2.98 -9.90 -24.82
CA VAL A 295 3.39 -11.16 -24.16
C VAL A 295 2.46 -11.59 -23.03
N GLY A 296 1.36 -10.85 -22.85
CA GLY A 296 0.30 -11.16 -21.90
C GLY A 296 -0.48 -9.91 -21.52
N SER A 297 -1.43 -10.08 -20.59
CA SER A 297 -2.08 -8.96 -19.94
C SER A 297 -2.44 -9.32 -18.51
N VAL A 298 -2.50 -8.31 -17.65
CA VAL A 298 -2.84 -8.48 -16.24
C VAL A 298 -3.76 -7.34 -15.82
N ARG A 299 -4.76 -7.64 -14.99
CA ARG A 299 -5.53 -6.61 -14.30
C ARG A 299 -4.83 -6.32 -12.99
N MET A 300 -4.52 -5.07 -12.67
CA MET A 300 -3.78 -4.70 -11.47
C MET A 300 -4.48 -3.57 -10.74
N LEU A 301 -4.34 -3.54 -9.42
CA LEU A 301 -4.67 -2.37 -8.63
C LEU A 301 -3.72 -1.22 -8.98
N ASP A 302 -4.27 -0.07 -9.32
CA ASP A 302 -3.53 1.17 -9.53
C ASP A 302 -3.57 2.00 -8.25
N LEU A 303 -2.42 2.06 -7.55
CA LEU A 303 -2.31 2.78 -6.28
C LEU A 303 -2.47 4.30 -6.46
N GLU A 304 -2.19 4.86 -7.63
CA GLU A 304 -2.41 6.28 -7.88
C GLU A 304 -3.91 6.58 -8.01
N LEU A 305 -4.75 5.65 -8.49
CA LEU A 305 -6.21 5.79 -8.43
C LEU A 305 -6.74 5.73 -6.99
N VAL A 306 -6.16 4.86 -6.15
CA VAL A 306 -6.46 4.84 -4.70
C VAL A 306 -6.09 6.19 -4.09
N GLN A 307 -4.87 6.67 -4.38
CA GLN A 307 -4.39 7.95 -3.90
C GLN A 307 -5.32 9.09 -4.33
N ARG A 308 -5.75 9.08 -5.60
CA ARG A 308 -6.66 10.08 -6.14
C ARG A 308 -7.99 10.11 -5.38
N ALA A 309 -8.55 8.95 -5.05
CA ALA A 309 -9.78 8.87 -4.27
C ALA A 309 -9.61 9.53 -2.88
N LEU A 310 -8.49 9.27 -2.20
CA LEU A 310 -8.19 9.89 -0.90
C LEU A 310 -7.90 11.40 -1.02
N GLU A 311 -7.25 11.83 -2.10
CA GLU A 311 -7.00 13.25 -2.37
C GLU A 311 -8.29 14.02 -2.68
N GLU A 312 -9.28 13.39 -3.31
CA GLU A 312 -10.60 13.99 -3.52
C GLU A 312 -11.40 14.10 -2.21
N ALA A 313 -11.26 13.13 -1.30
CA ALA A 313 -11.80 13.25 0.06
C ALA A 313 -11.16 14.43 0.83
N GLU A 314 -9.83 14.59 0.72
CA GLU A 314 -9.09 15.75 1.24
C GLU A 314 -9.56 17.07 0.61
N ALA A 315 -9.75 17.11 -0.71
CA ALA A 315 -10.20 18.30 -1.42
C ALA A 315 -11.60 18.74 -0.95
N ARG A 316 -12.54 17.81 -0.72
CA ARG A 316 -13.85 18.12 -0.11
C ARG A 316 -13.74 18.72 1.29
N ALA A 317 -12.66 18.43 2.01
CA ALA A 317 -12.35 19.00 3.32
C ALA A 317 -11.59 20.34 3.24
N GLY A 318 -11.40 20.90 2.03
CA GLY A 318 -10.62 22.12 1.80
C GLY A 318 -9.10 21.91 1.83
N TYR A 319 -8.62 20.66 1.76
CA TYR A 319 -7.21 20.34 1.66
C TYR A 319 -6.82 20.12 0.21
N THR A 320 -6.41 21.19 -0.47
CA THR A 320 -5.86 21.08 -1.81
C THR A 320 -4.43 20.57 -1.76
N ARG A 321 -4.11 19.60 -2.62
CA ARG A 321 -2.75 19.14 -2.89
C ARG A 321 -2.49 19.17 -4.39
N PRO A 322 -1.22 19.26 -4.82
CA PRO A 322 -0.89 19.12 -6.23
C PRO A 322 -1.43 17.79 -6.76
N GLN A 323 -2.19 17.86 -7.85
CA GLN A 323 -2.70 16.66 -8.51
C GLN A 323 -1.52 15.83 -9.01
N ARG A 324 -1.59 14.53 -8.74
CA ARG A 324 -0.57 13.56 -9.17
C ARG A 324 -0.93 12.87 -10.48
N LEU A 325 -2.19 12.55 -10.65
CA LEU A 325 -2.72 11.96 -11.89
C LEU A 325 -3.33 13.04 -12.77
N ASN A 326 -3.09 12.94 -14.07
CA ASN A 326 -3.81 13.73 -15.05
C ASN A 326 -5.24 13.21 -15.18
N MET A 327 -6.22 13.95 -14.67
CA MET A 327 -7.62 13.51 -14.72
C MET A 327 -8.29 13.77 -16.06
N ASP A 328 -7.66 14.56 -16.94
CA ASP A 328 -8.14 14.80 -18.29
C ASP A 328 -7.83 13.61 -19.23
N ASP A 329 -7.03 12.65 -18.77
CA ASP A 329 -6.79 11.39 -19.50
C ASP A 329 -8.10 10.57 -19.56
N PRO A 330 -8.63 10.24 -20.76
CA PRO A 330 -9.86 9.47 -20.91
C PRO A 330 -9.84 8.10 -20.22
N THR A 331 -8.65 7.52 -19.99
CA THR A 331 -8.51 6.25 -19.26
C THR A 331 -8.90 6.39 -17.78
N ASN A 332 -9.01 7.62 -17.26
CA ASN A 332 -9.35 7.93 -15.87
C ASN A 332 -10.83 8.28 -15.66
N THR A 333 -11.60 8.53 -16.73
CA THR A 333 -12.99 9.04 -16.63
C THR A 333 -13.90 8.12 -15.81
N ALA A 334 -13.85 6.80 -16.05
CA ALA A 334 -14.68 5.85 -15.31
C ALA A 334 -14.32 5.79 -13.82
N ALA A 335 -13.03 5.83 -13.49
CA ALA A 335 -12.54 5.86 -12.13
C ALA A 335 -12.93 7.18 -11.43
N GLN A 336 -12.83 8.31 -12.12
CA GLN A 336 -13.25 9.62 -11.61
C GLN A 336 -14.74 9.64 -11.26
N ALA A 337 -15.59 9.15 -12.17
CA ALA A 337 -17.01 9.05 -11.91
C ALA A 337 -17.33 8.12 -10.73
N ALA A 338 -16.58 7.02 -10.57
CA ALA A 338 -16.71 6.12 -9.43
C ALA A 338 -16.25 6.77 -8.10
N ILE A 339 -15.16 7.54 -8.12
CA ILE A 339 -14.69 8.32 -6.96
C ILE A 339 -15.74 9.34 -6.55
N ALA A 340 -16.30 10.09 -7.49
CA ALA A 340 -17.37 11.05 -7.21
C ALA A 340 -18.59 10.38 -6.56
N ARG A 341 -19.11 9.30 -7.17
CA ARG A 341 -20.23 8.52 -6.60
C ARG A 341 -19.93 7.95 -5.21
N TRP A 342 -18.71 7.45 -5.00
CA TRP A 342 -18.27 6.98 -3.69
C TRP A 342 -18.28 8.13 -2.67
N LEU A 343 -17.79 9.30 -3.06
CA LEU A 343 -17.78 10.49 -2.21
C LEU A 343 -19.18 11.03 -1.89
N ASP A 344 -20.12 10.93 -2.83
CA ASP A 344 -21.52 11.32 -2.64
C ASP A 344 -22.25 10.47 -1.57
N GLY A 345 -21.71 9.29 -1.25
CA GLY A 345 -22.18 8.48 -0.14
C GLY A 345 -21.90 9.06 1.25
N TRP A 346 -21.10 10.14 1.34
CA TRP A 346 -20.68 10.77 2.59
C TRP A 346 -21.25 12.20 2.69
N ARG A 347 -22.19 12.40 3.62
CA ARG A 347 -22.94 13.65 3.77
C ARG A 347 -22.11 14.78 4.37
N ARG A 348 -21.21 14.44 5.28
CA ARG A 348 -20.40 15.41 6.01
C ARG A 348 -18.93 15.00 6.00
N VAL A 349 -18.08 15.99 5.81
CA VAL A 349 -16.63 15.84 5.77
C VAL A 349 -16.04 16.71 6.87
N THR A 350 -15.33 16.09 7.81
CA THR A 350 -14.69 16.80 8.92
C THR A 350 -13.18 16.87 8.66
N PRO A 351 -12.62 18.07 8.36
CA PRO A 351 -11.19 18.26 8.25
C PRO A 351 -10.53 18.13 9.63
N VAL A 352 -9.40 17.43 9.69
CA VAL A 352 -8.59 17.30 10.91
C VAL A 352 -7.18 17.80 10.64
N ARG A 353 -6.67 18.67 11.53
CA ARG A 353 -5.27 19.11 11.55
C ARG A 353 -4.66 18.74 12.89
N MET A 354 -3.55 18.03 12.88
CA MET A 354 -2.78 17.72 14.09
C MET A 354 -1.36 18.23 13.95
N GLY A 355 -0.86 18.90 15.01
CA GLY A 355 0.44 19.55 15.02
C GLY A 355 0.40 21.00 14.53
N GLU A 356 1.30 21.83 15.06
CA GLU A 356 1.30 23.30 14.88
C GLU A 356 2.06 23.78 13.62
N TRP A 357 2.88 22.92 13.00
CA TRP A 357 3.80 23.35 11.94
C TRP A 357 3.14 23.40 10.55
N ARG A 358 3.71 24.21 9.64
CA ARG A 358 3.39 24.23 8.20
C ARG A 358 3.79 22.88 7.57
N GLY A 359 2.94 21.89 7.73
CA GLY A 359 3.22 20.48 7.42
C GLY A 359 2.57 19.49 8.40
N GLY A 360 1.81 19.97 9.38
CA GLY A 360 1.03 19.14 10.29
C GLY A 360 0.17 18.10 9.59
N VAL A 361 -0.19 17.06 10.33
CA VAL A 361 -0.94 15.93 9.83
C VAL A 361 -2.32 16.39 9.39
N ARG A 362 -2.63 16.11 8.13
CA ARG A 362 -3.95 16.33 7.55
C ARG A 362 -4.65 14.99 7.47
N ALA A 363 -5.82 14.92 8.08
CA ALA A 363 -6.69 13.77 7.99
C ALA A 363 -8.13 14.22 7.73
N VAL A 364 -8.96 13.31 7.24
CA VAL A 364 -10.36 13.57 6.94
C VAL A 364 -11.21 12.50 7.58
N VAL A 365 -12.32 12.91 8.19
CA VAL A 365 -13.38 11.98 8.63
C VAL A 365 -14.60 12.17 7.75
N LEU A 366 -15.02 11.09 7.07
CA LEU A 366 -16.20 11.03 6.23
C LEU A 366 -17.36 10.42 7.02
N HIS A 367 -18.47 11.15 7.11
CA HIS A 367 -19.67 10.74 7.85
C HIS A 367 -20.81 10.41 6.90
N ARG A 368 -21.57 9.35 7.20
CA ARG A 368 -22.73 8.93 6.39
C ARG A 368 -23.99 9.72 6.72
N ARG A 369 -24.11 10.24 7.94
CA ARG A 369 -25.27 11.00 8.43
C ARG A 369 -24.87 12.36 8.96
#